data_AF-A4WJA1-F1
#
_entry.id   AF-A4WJA1-F1
#
_cell.length_a   1.000
_cell.length_b   1.000
_cell.length_c   1.000
_cell.angle_alpha   90.00
_cell.angle_beta   90.00
_cell.angle_gamma   90.00
#
_symmetry.space_group_name_H-M   'P 1'
#
loop_
_entity.id
_entity.type
_entity.pdbx_description
1 polymer ?
#
loop_
_entity_poly.entity_id
_entity_poly.type
_entity_poly.pdbx_seq_one_letter_code
_entity_poly.pdbx_strand_id
1 'polypeptide(L)' 'MSLTPREVADKADIPPVVAGELLRALAQKGYAECQQIGKKLRCTVLRSSPLWSADPAKIAELLERL' A
#
# COMPACT_ATOMS: atom_id res chain seq x y z
N MET A 1 2.64 -9.49 4.40
CA MET A 1 3.75 -8.52 4.55
C MET A 1 3.13 -7.24 5.08
N SER A 2 3.64 -6.73 6.21
CA SER A 2 3.14 -5.48 6.78
C SER A 2 4.10 -4.35 6.43
N LEU A 3 3.54 -3.21 6.05
CA LEU A 3 4.23 -2.03 5.51
C LEU A 3 3.76 -0.79 6.27
N THR A 4 4.69 0.09 6.60
CA THR A 4 4.36 1.44 7.06
C THR A 4 4.57 2.45 5.93
N PRO A 5 3.85 3.59 5.92
CA PRO A 5 4.05 4.63 4.91
C PRO A 5 5.51 5.09 4.79
N ARG A 6 6.25 5.13 5.90
CA ARG A 6 7.66 5.52 5.92
C ARG A 6 8.55 4.51 5.20
N GLU A 7 8.38 3.21 5.47
CA GLU A 7 9.16 2.17 4.77
C GLU A 7 8.89 2.14 3.26
N VAL A 8 7.64 2.40 2.87
CA VAL A 8 7.26 2.50 1.45
C VAL A 8 7.89 3.74 0.82
N ALA A 9 7.78 4.88 1.49
CA ALA A 9 8.35 6.15 1.05
C ALA A 9 9.87 6.08 0.87
N ASP A 10 10.59 5.55 1.86
CA ASP A 10 12.05 5.42 1.84
C ASP A 10 12.53 4.51 0.70
N LYS A 11 11.79 3.43 0.40
CA LYS A 11 12.14 2.51 -0.70
C LYS A 11 11.80 3.04 -2.09
N ALA A 12 10.71 3.78 -2.20
CA ALA A 12 10.22 4.31 -3.47
C ALA A 12 10.77 5.72 -3.79
N ASP A 13 11.54 6.30 -2.87
CA ASP A 13 12.05 7.68 -2.96
C ASP A 13 10.93 8.71 -3.22
N ILE A 14 9.85 8.61 -2.43
CA ILE A 14 8.69 9.51 -2.51
C ILE A 14 8.37 10.14 -1.16
N PRO A 15 7.62 11.26 -1.11
CA PRO A 15 7.20 11.85 0.15
C PRO A 15 6.34 10.89 0.99
N PRO A 16 6.54 10.82 2.33
CA PRO A 16 5.75 9.95 3.22
C PRO A 16 4.24 10.18 3.20
N VAL A 17 3.81 11.42 2.89
CA VAL A 17 2.40 11.77 2.73
C VAL A 17 1.79 11.02 1.54
N VAL A 18 2.48 11.02 0.39
CA VAL A 18 2.05 10.33 -0.84
C VAL A 18 1.96 8.82 -0.60
N ALA A 19 2.96 8.23 0.06
CA ALA A 19 2.93 6.82 0.43
C ALA A 19 1.74 6.48 1.37
N GLY A 20 1.41 7.39 2.29
CA GLY A 20 0.26 7.25 3.18
C GLY A 20 -1.08 7.31 2.45
N GLU A 21 -1.23 8.22 1.49
CA GLU A 21 -2.42 8.34 0.64
C GLU A 21 -2.60 7.11 -0.24
N LEU A 22 -1.54 6.63 -0.88
CA LEU A 22 -1.56 5.40 -1.68
C LEU A 22 -2.02 4.20 -0.84
N LEU A 23 -1.45 4.00 0.33
CA LEU A 23 -1.83 2.89 1.21
C LEU A 23 -3.30 2.96 1.66
N ARG A 24 -3.83 4.17 1.89
CA ARG A 24 -5.26 4.36 2.18
C ARG A 24 -6.14 4.05 0.98
N ALA A 25 -5.76 4.48 -0.22
CA ALA A 25 -6.51 4.18 -1.45
C ALA A 25 -6.55 2.66 -1.71
N LEU A 26 -5.41 1.98 -1.52
CA LEU A 26 -5.34 0.52 -1.58
C LEU A 26 -6.25 -0.17 -0.55
N ALA A 27 -6.35 0.38 0.66
CA ALA A 27 -7.27 -0.15 1.66
C ALA A 27 -8.74 0.06 1.29
N GLN A 28 -9.10 1.21 0.71
CA GLN A 28 -10.46 1.47 0.25
C GLN A 28 -10.91 0.52 -0.87
N LYS A 29 -9.98 0.05 -1.71
CA LYS A 29 -10.25 -0.96 -2.75
C LYS A 29 -10.19 -2.40 -2.23
N GLY A 30 -9.92 -2.62 -0.94
CA GLY A 30 -9.80 -3.96 -0.36
C GLY A 30 -8.52 -4.69 -0.74
N TYR A 31 -7.48 -4.00 -1.17
CA TYR A 31 -6.18 -4.59 -1.50
C TYR A 31 -5.23 -4.66 -0.31
N ALA A 32 -5.48 -3.85 0.72
CA ALA A 32 -4.74 -3.85 1.97
C ALA A 32 -5.68 -3.58 3.15
N GLU A 33 -5.25 -3.95 4.34
CA GLU A 33 -5.86 -3.50 5.59
C GLU A 33 -4.90 -2.55 6.29
N CYS A 34 -5.38 -1.34 6.58
CA CYS A 34 -4.62 -0.34 7.32
C CYS A 34 -5.20 -0.13 8.71
N GLN A 35 -4.34 -0.21 9.71
CA GLN A 35 -4.68 0.00 11.12
C GLN A 35 -3.84 1.14 11.68
N GLN A 36 -4.49 2.02 12.44
CA GLN A 36 -3.82 3.07 13.19
C GLN A 36 -3.34 2.49 14.53
N ILE A 37 -2.03 2.40 14.72
CA ILE A 37 -1.40 1.92 15.94
C ILE A 37 -0.71 3.11 16.61
N GLY A 38 -1.42 3.75 17.55
CA GLY A 38 -1.00 5.02 18.14
C GLY A 38 -0.88 6.12 17.08
N LYS A 39 0.31 6.70 16.91
CA LYS A 39 0.59 7.72 15.88
C LYS A 39 0.99 7.15 14.52
N LYS A 40 1.18 5.83 14.41
CA LYS A 40 1.69 5.18 13.19
C LYS A 40 0.55 4.48 12.44
N LEU A 41 0.48 4.70 11.13
CA LEU A 41 -0.34 3.90 10.24
C LEU A 41 0.45 2.64 9.84
N ARG A 42 -0.17 1.47 10.00
CA ARG A 42 0.40 0.19 9.60
C ARG A 42 -0.55 -0.50 8.65
N CYS A 43 -0.08 -0.84 7.47
CA CYS A 43 -0.88 -1.49 6.44
C CYS A 43 -0.37 -2.90 6.18
N THR A 44 -1.26 -3.81 5.81
CA THR A 44 -0.93 -5.19 5.48
C THR A 44 -1.63 -5.53 4.19
N VAL A 45 -0.86 -5.91 3.17
CA VAL A 45 -1.43 -6.39 1.91
C VAL A 45 -2.17 -7.70 2.20
N LEU A 46 -3.43 -7.79 1.77
CA LEU A 46 -4.24 -8.99 1.97
C LEU A 46 -3.72 -10.13 1.10
N ARG A 47 -3.78 -11.38 1.57
CA ARG A 47 -3.37 -12.54 0.76
C ARG A 47 -4.25 -12.76 -0.47
N SER A 48 -5.52 -12.35 -0.38
CA SER A 48 -6.46 -12.35 -1.50
C SER A 48 -6.25 -11.17 -2.45
N SER A 49 -5.42 -10.20 -2.08
CA SER A 49 -5.15 -9.04 -2.92
C SER A 49 -4.36 -9.47 -4.15
N PRO A 50 -4.71 -8.97 -5.35
CA PRO A 50 -3.88 -9.18 -6.53
C PRO A 50 -2.46 -8.64 -6.32
N LEU A 51 -2.25 -7.67 -5.43
CA LEU A 51 -0.91 -7.14 -5.10
C LEU A 51 0.00 -8.17 -4.42
N TRP A 52 -0.51 -9.29 -3.91
CA TRP A 52 0.30 -10.31 -3.22
C TRP A 52 1.10 -11.19 -4.18
N SER A 53 0.57 -11.42 -5.38
CA SER A 53 1.10 -12.42 -6.33
C SER A 53 1.17 -11.93 -7.77
N ALA A 54 0.71 -10.70 -8.06
CA ALA A 54 0.75 -10.16 -9.40
C ALA A 54 2.18 -9.82 -9.83
N ASP A 55 2.45 -10.07 -11.11
CA ASP A 55 3.59 -9.54 -11.85
C ASP A 55 3.65 -8.01 -11.67
N PRO A 56 4.83 -7.40 -11.46
CA PRO A 56 5.02 -5.95 -11.43
C PRO A 56 4.25 -5.17 -12.51
N ALA A 57 4.18 -5.68 -13.74
CA ALA A 57 3.43 -5.04 -14.83
C ALA A 57 1.91 -5.02 -14.55
N LYS A 58 1.37 -6.12 -14.01
CA LYS A 58 -0.05 -6.21 -13.62
C LYS A 58 -0.35 -5.36 -12.39
N ILE A 59 0.61 -5.22 -11.49
CA ILE A 59 0.50 -4.29 -10.36
C ILE A 59 0.39 -2.86 -10.90
N ALA A 60 1.23 -2.46 -11.85
CA ALA A 60 1.17 -1.13 -12.46
C ALA A 60 -0.22 -0.86 -13.10
N GLU A 61 -0.75 -1.78 -13.90
CA GLU A 61 -2.09 -1.66 -14.49
C GLU A 61 -3.20 -1.52 -13.44
N LEU A 62 -3.08 -2.21 -12.29
CA LEU A 62 -4.04 -2.09 -11.19
C LEU A 62 -3.92 -0.72 -10.50
N LEU A 63 -2.70 -0.21 -10.35
CA LEU A 63 -2.44 1.07 -9.71
C LEU A 63 -2.85 2.26 -10.60
N GLU A 64 -2.76 2.15 -11.93
CA GLU A 64 -3.24 3.17 -12.87
C GLU A 64 -4.76 3.38 -12.82
N ARG A 65 -5.51 2.42 -12.26
CA ARG A 65 -6.97 2.46 -12.13
C ARG A 65 -7.44 2.92 -10.74
N LEU A 66 -6.52 3.31 -9.86
CA LEU A 66 -6.82 3.81 -8.50
C LEU A 66 -7.40 5.21 -8.51
#